data_AF-A0A3B0WY11-F1
#
_entry.id   AF-A0A3B0WY11-F1
#
_cell.length_a   1.000
_cell.length_b   1.000
_cell.length_c   1.000
_cell.angle_alpha   90.00
_cell.angle_beta   90.00
_cell.angle_gamma   90.00
#
_symmetry.space_group_name_H-M   'P 1'
#
loop_
_entity.id
_entity.type
_entity.pdbx_description
1 polymer ?
#
loop_
_entity_poly.entity_id
_entity_poly.type
_entity_poly.pdbx_seq_one_letter_code
_entity_poly.pdbx_strand_id
1 'polypeptide(L)'
;PVNLQNLDITQASNARINDTGNLNMTNALVTNLLDINAAGPVSVSGSASTLNVSTSTGGIQNGTAALTVTGVTTLDAGNSDINLAAANDFNLLEITAAQDVTVNDINAIDLQNINTRDFNLTTGGNITQATGTVMSSARAASMDAGTADIILGENNLFTALALNANTATVVNNQALVLNDSTLGDSLNLTTQNGDLSINRIQAANTVSVTTDGALLNLNGNADNIIANSATLQAASGIGNGSQINVRVTSLQALNTNSGDITITNAGGNITLDNIVNTATDTGNFNFISSNDVIINQIVLDKTLDQAFFNNGTGTVNMFSANGSFLGVGDADINNPDITATNLRLIGVKGTLGTIQRPMVLDISGKVELLMRASLNPTYAPPAPLPGDIQDDSIFRFISIDTLSAVNGVQLTEVENIRDINPAIFTDIHHFLVDANPVMLPKDQRFDDGYTLEEDD
;
A
#
# COMPACT_ATOMS: atom_id res chain seq x y z
N PRO A 1 -54.79 14.26 19.17
CA PRO A 1 -54.24 12.90 19.39
C PRO A 1 -55.39 11.90 19.29
N VAL A 2 -55.28 10.91 18.40
CA VAL A 2 -56.29 9.86 18.16
C VAL A 2 -55.64 8.48 18.32
N ASN A 3 -56.42 7.40 18.33
CA ASN A 3 -55.89 6.02 18.29
C ASN A 3 -56.58 5.32 17.12
N LEU A 4 -56.04 5.51 15.92
CA LEU A 4 -56.65 5.05 14.67
C LEU A 4 -56.45 3.54 14.47
N GLN A 5 -55.33 2.99 14.96
CA GLN A 5 -54.87 1.60 14.77
C GLN A 5 -54.64 1.21 13.31
N ASN A 6 -55.64 1.39 12.44
CA ASN A 6 -55.56 1.15 11.00
C ASN A 6 -56.03 2.40 10.24
N LEU A 7 -55.27 2.83 9.24
CA LEU A 7 -55.60 4.01 8.44
C LEU A 7 -55.23 3.78 6.98
N ASP A 8 -56.22 3.90 6.09
CA ASP A 8 -56.00 3.97 4.65
C ASP A 8 -56.26 5.40 4.15
N ILE A 9 -55.25 5.99 3.51
CA ILE A 9 -55.38 7.25 2.79
C ILE A 9 -55.42 6.93 1.30
N THR A 10 -56.63 6.91 0.74
CA THR A 10 -56.80 6.59 -0.68
C THR A 10 -56.31 7.70 -1.59
N GLN A 11 -56.43 8.97 -1.18
CA GLN A 11 -55.82 10.15 -1.81
C GLN A 11 -55.77 11.30 -0.80
N ALA A 12 -54.65 12.02 -0.73
CA ALA A 12 -54.56 13.32 -0.08
C ALA A 12 -53.46 14.17 -0.72
N SER A 13 -53.58 15.49 -0.65
CA SER A 13 -52.43 16.35 -0.97
C SER A 13 -51.44 16.36 0.18
N ASN A 14 -51.93 16.63 1.39
CA ASN A 14 -51.16 16.58 2.63
C ASN A 14 -51.94 15.77 3.65
N ALA A 15 -51.24 15.00 4.49
CA ALA A 15 -51.80 14.29 5.62
C ALA A 15 -50.92 14.53 6.85
N ARG A 16 -51.52 14.99 7.95
CA ARG A 16 -50.86 15.11 9.25
C ARG A 16 -51.58 14.23 10.25
N ILE A 17 -50.89 13.27 10.83
CA ILE A 17 -51.44 12.26 11.72
C ILE A 17 -50.76 12.39 13.08
N ASN A 18 -51.57 12.50 14.14
CA ASN A 18 -51.10 12.48 15.52
C ASN A 18 -51.79 11.32 16.24
N ASP A 19 -51.13 10.17 16.28
CA ASP A 19 -51.63 8.94 16.88
C ASP A 19 -51.04 8.71 18.29
N THR A 20 -51.82 8.09 19.17
CA THR A 20 -51.48 7.83 20.59
C THR A 20 -51.15 6.38 20.86
N GLY A 21 -51.23 5.52 19.85
CA GLY A 21 -50.90 4.11 19.94
C GLY A 21 -50.13 3.66 18.70
N ASN A 22 -50.40 2.42 18.31
CA ASN A 22 -49.81 1.82 17.11
C ASN A 22 -50.58 2.32 15.89
N LEU A 23 -49.88 2.58 14.80
CA LEU A 23 -50.48 3.01 13.55
C LEU A 23 -50.07 2.08 12.42
N ASN A 24 -51.04 1.37 11.85
CA ASN A 24 -50.88 0.57 10.65
C ASN A 24 -51.51 1.28 9.46
N MET A 25 -50.68 1.72 8.52
CA MET A 25 -51.10 2.29 7.25
C MET A 25 -50.85 1.28 6.14
N THR A 26 -51.89 0.59 5.72
CA THR A 26 -51.83 -0.40 4.63
C THR A 26 -51.69 0.26 3.27
N ASN A 27 -52.20 1.49 3.11
CA ASN A 27 -51.99 2.31 1.93
C ASN A 27 -52.07 3.80 2.27
N ALA A 28 -51.07 4.58 1.85
CA ALA A 28 -51.05 6.02 1.99
C ALA A 28 -50.68 6.71 0.67
N LEU A 29 -51.68 7.14 -0.10
CA LEU A 29 -51.47 7.87 -1.36
C LEU A 29 -51.52 9.38 -1.11
N VAL A 30 -50.36 9.96 -0.84
CA VAL A 30 -50.20 11.39 -0.54
C VAL A 30 -49.34 12.04 -1.62
N THR A 31 -49.75 13.15 -2.21
CA THR A 31 -48.97 13.74 -3.32
C THR A 31 -47.88 14.70 -2.85
N ASN A 32 -48.02 15.29 -1.66
CA ASN A 32 -47.05 16.23 -1.09
C ASN A 32 -46.50 15.71 0.25
N LEU A 33 -47.03 16.16 1.38
CA LEU A 33 -46.51 15.84 2.71
C LEU A 33 -47.35 14.77 3.43
N LEU A 34 -46.72 13.65 3.79
CA LEU A 34 -47.21 12.73 4.80
C LEU A 34 -46.39 12.91 6.09
N ASP A 35 -47.03 13.37 7.15
CA ASP A 35 -46.40 13.71 8.42
C ASP A 35 -47.08 12.93 9.55
N ILE A 36 -46.34 12.02 10.17
CA ILE A 36 -46.82 11.05 11.15
C ILE A 36 -46.08 11.27 12.46
N ASN A 37 -46.83 11.52 13.52
CA ASN A 37 -46.37 11.48 14.89
C ASN A 37 -47.20 10.45 15.65
N ALA A 38 -46.57 9.36 16.09
CA ALA A 38 -47.25 8.27 16.79
C ALA A 38 -46.59 7.97 18.14
N ALA A 39 -47.38 7.60 19.16
CA ALA A 39 -46.77 7.18 20.42
C ALA A 39 -46.10 5.79 20.31
N GLY A 40 -46.76 4.85 19.61
CA GLY A 40 -46.30 3.47 19.42
C GLY A 40 -45.70 3.22 18.03
N PRO A 41 -45.52 1.93 17.65
CA PRO A 41 -44.96 1.56 16.36
C PRO A 41 -45.78 2.04 15.16
N VAL A 42 -45.08 2.35 14.07
CA VAL A 42 -45.67 2.76 12.80
C VAL A 42 -45.30 1.75 11.71
N SER A 43 -46.32 1.15 11.11
CA SER A 43 -46.22 0.33 9.90
C SER A 43 -46.77 1.14 8.74
N VAL A 44 -45.96 1.51 7.75
CA VAL A 44 -46.38 2.42 6.68
C VAL A 44 -46.06 1.90 5.28
N SER A 45 -47.02 2.07 4.37
CA SER A 45 -46.93 1.74 2.95
C SER A 45 -47.59 2.83 2.11
N GLY A 46 -47.15 3.00 0.85
CA GLY A 46 -47.74 3.96 -0.08
C GLY A 46 -46.73 4.91 -0.71
N SER A 47 -47.18 6.10 -1.08
CA SER A 47 -46.38 7.10 -1.78
C SER A 47 -46.54 8.50 -1.19
N ALA A 48 -45.45 9.25 -1.14
CA ALA A 48 -45.41 10.66 -0.75
C ALA A 48 -44.38 11.45 -1.58
N SER A 49 -44.44 12.78 -1.60
CA SER A 49 -43.25 13.57 -1.99
C SER A 49 -42.34 13.80 -0.79
N THR A 50 -42.90 13.95 0.40
CA THR A 50 -42.14 14.08 1.64
C THR A 50 -42.79 13.22 2.70
N LEU A 51 -41.98 12.42 3.37
CA LEU A 51 -42.40 11.52 4.43
C LEU A 51 -41.68 11.88 5.72
N ASN A 52 -42.43 12.29 6.74
CA ASN A 52 -41.93 12.44 8.09
C ASN A 52 -42.61 11.41 8.99
N VAL A 53 -41.83 10.62 9.71
CA VAL A 53 -42.35 9.67 10.70
C VAL A 53 -41.55 9.80 11.98
N SER A 54 -42.22 10.16 13.07
CA SER A 54 -41.65 10.17 14.41
C SER A 54 -42.48 9.29 15.35
N THR A 55 -41.79 8.52 16.18
CA THR A 55 -42.39 7.63 17.17
C THR A 55 -41.75 7.79 18.53
N SER A 56 -42.54 7.75 19.61
CA SER A 56 -42.01 7.94 20.97
C SER A 56 -41.53 6.66 21.67
N THR A 57 -42.13 5.50 21.38
CA THR A 57 -41.88 4.24 22.08
C THR A 57 -41.91 2.99 21.20
N GLY A 58 -41.97 3.14 19.87
CA GLY A 58 -42.08 2.03 18.93
C GLY A 58 -41.15 2.19 17.73
N GLY A 59 -41.00 1.13 16.94
CA GLY A 59 -40.21 1.17 15.71
C GLY A 59 -41.00 1.69 14.50
N ILE A 60 -40.28 1.91 13.40
CA ILE A 60 -40.86 2.24 12.10
C ILE A 60 -40.58 1.08 11.16
N GLN A 61 -41.59 0.63 10.42
CA GLN A 61 -41.45 -0.51 9.52
C GLN A 61 -42.30 -0.35 8.27
N ASN A 62 -41.96 -1.10 7.22
CA ASN A 62 -42.85 -1.25 6.09
C ASN A 62 -44.17 -1.88 6.54
N GLY A 63 -45.27 -1.38 5.97
CA GLY A 63 -46.55 -2.09 6.00
C GLY A 63 -46.59 -3.25 5.02
N THR A 64 -47.74 -3.44 4.38
CA THR A 64 -47.94 -4.57 3.45
C THR A 64 -47.25 -4.39 2.10
N ALA A 65 -46.76 -3.18 1.79
CA ALA A 65 -46.09 -2.83 0.55
C ALA A 65 -44.92 -1.85 0.78
N ALA A 66 -44.11 -1.66 -0.26
CA ALA A 66 -43.01 -0.71 -0.28
C ALA A 66 -43.49 0.76 -0.19
N LEU A 67 -42.56 1.64 0.15
CA LEU A 67 -42.72 3.09 0.12
C LEU A 67 -42.07 3.67 -1.14
N THR A 68 -42.72 4.65 -1.75
CA THR A 68 -42.13 5.48 -2.80
C THR A 68 -42.17 6.94 -2.36
N VAL A 69 -40.99 7.53 -2.10
CA VAL A 69 -40.85 8.91 -1.65
C VAL A 69 -39.91 9.67 -2.58
N THR A 70 -40.47 10.59 -3.36
CA THR A 70 -39.72 11.32 -4.39
C THR A 70 -38.90 12.50 -3.86
N GLY A 71 -39.07 12.87 -2.59
CA GLY A 71 -38.29 13.89 -1.91
C GLY A 71 -37.66 13.32 -0.65
N VAL A 72 -37.71 14.09 0.44
CA VAL A 72 -37.06 13.72 1.70
C VAL A 72 -37.91 12.74 2.50
N THR A 73 -37.26 11.69 2.99
CA THR A 73 -37.77 10.80 4.03
C THR A 73 -37.03 11.09 5.34
N THR A 74 -37.73 11.60 6.35
CA THR A 74 -37.17 11.87 7.69
C THR A 74 -37.79 10.93 8.70
N LEU A 75 -36.96 10.12 9.37
CA LEU A 75 -37.39 9.10 10.32
C LEU A 75 -36.78 9.31 11.71
N ASP A 76 -37.60 9.19 12.73
CA ASP A 76 -37.20 9.25 14.13
C ASP A 76 -37.91 8.15 14.92
N ALA A 77 -37.19 7.05 15.17
CA ALA A 77 -37.64 5.95 16.01
C ALA A 77 -37.16 6.09 17.47
N GLY A 78 -36.48 7.20 17.81
CA GLY A 78 -35.82 7.39 19.09
C GLY A 78 -34.88 6.23 19.42
N ASN A 79 -35.22 5.50 20.48
CA ASN A 79 -34.49 4.30 20.90
C ASN A 79 -35.10 3.00 20.35
N SER A 80 -35.82 3.02 19.24
CA SER A 80 -36.39 1.83 18.61
C SER A 80 -35.78 1.60 17.23
N ASP A 81 -36.11 0.47 16.62
CA ASP A 81 -35.55 0.06 15.34
C ASP A 81 -36.34 0.63 14.16
N ILE A 82 -35.67 0.75 13.02
CA ILE A 82 -36.29 1.04 11.73
C ILE A 82 -36.05 -0.16 10.80
N ASN A 83 -37.12 -0.80 10.36
CA ASN A 83 -37.05 -1.95 9.45
C ASN A 83 -37.83 -1.68 8.16
N LEU A 84 -37.13 -1.12 7.18
CA LEU A 84 -37.63 -0.81 5.84
C LEU A 84 -37.00 -1.75 4.80
N ALA A 85 -37.15 -3.06 5.01
CA ALA A 85 -36.54 -4.10 4.17
C ALA A 85 -37.29 -4.41 2.86
N ALA A 86 -38.48 -3.85 2.64
CA ALA A 86 -39.16 -3.98 1.34
C ALA A 86 -38.37 -3.26 0.22
N ALA A 87 -38.78 -3.44 -1.03
CA ALA A 87 -38.17 -2.76 -2.18
C ALA A 87 -38.62 -1.28 -2.25
N ASN A 88 -38.15 -0.45 -1.31
CA ASN A 88 -38.52 0.96 -1.24
C ASN A 88 -37.81 1.79 -2.31
N ASP A 89 -38.32 2.99 -2.56
CA ASP A 89 -37.80 3.95 -3.53
C ASP A 89 -37.75 5.33 -2.88
N PHE A 90 -36.58 5.69 -2.34
CA PHE A 90 -36.28 6.92 -1.64
C PHE A 90 -35.23 7.72 -2.41
N ASN A 91 -35.49 9.01 -2.62
CA ASN A 91 -34.48 9.90 -3.19
C ASN A 91 -33.50 10.43 -2.13
N LEU A 92 -34.03 10.86 -0.97
CA LEU A 92 -33.23 11.36 0.15
C LEU A 92 -33.68 10.74 1.46
N LEU A 93 -32.73 10.40 2.32
CA LEU A 93 -32.99 9.77 3.62
C LEU A 93 -32.27 10.50 4.75
N GLU A 94 -33.04 10.88 5.76
CA GLU A 94 -32.57 11.39 7.05
C GLU A 94 -33.08 10.47 8.17
N ILE A 95 -32.20 10.10 9.09
CA ILE A 95 -32.55 9.36 10.30
C ILE A 95 -32.08 10.18 11.49
N THR A 96 -33.03 10.80 12.20
CA THR A 96 -32.74 11.65 13.35
C THR A 96 -32.27 10.84 14.56
N ALA A 97 -32.90 9.68 14.80
CA ALA A 97 -32.50 8.72 15.82
C ALA A 97 -33.15 7.35 15.57
N ALA A 98 -32.36 6.29 15.75
CA ALA A 98 -32.83 4.90 15.84
C ALA A 98 -31.78 4.03 16.55
N GLN A 99 -32.19 2.85 17.04
CA GLN A 99 -31.24 1.81 17.45
C GLN A 99 -30.68 1.09 16.22
N ASP A 100 -31.37 0.06 15.74
CA ASP A 100 -30.93 -0.72 14.59
C ASP A 100 -31.76 -0.33 13.36
N VAL A 101 -31.08 -0.03 12.26
CA VAL A 101 -31.72 0.36 11.01
C VAL A 101 -31.39 -0.63 9.91
N THR A 102 -32.44 -1.04 9.19
CA THR A 102 -32.34 -1.76 7.93
C THR A 102 -33.15 -1.02 6.88
N VAL A 103 -32.51 -0.61 5.79
CA VAL A 103 -33.15 0.03 4.65
C VAL A 103 -32.74 -0.70 3.37
N ASN A 104 -33.73 -1.07 2.57
CA ASN A 104 -33.55 -1.55 1.22
C ASN A 104 -34.19 -0.56 0.25
N ASP A 105 -33.37 -0.01 -0.63
CA ASP A 105 -33.75 0.96 -1.65
C ASP A 105 -33.45 0.39 -3.05
N ILE A 106 -34.34 0.59 -4.01
CA ILE A 106 -34.18 0.03 -5.35
C ILE A 106 -33.34 0.90 -6.30
N ASN A 107 -33.07 2.15 -5.92
CA ASN A 107 -32.44 3.16 -6.76
C ASN A 107 -31.15 3.68 -6.11
N ALA A 108 -30.65 4.82 -6.62
CA ALA A 108 -29.62 5.59 -5.95
C ALA A 108 -30.26 6.44 -4.84
N ILE A 109 -29.53 6.64 -3.74
CA ILE A 109 -30.02 7.38 -2.57
C ILE A 109 -29.00 8.43 -2.14
N ASP A 110 -29.50 9.61 -1.75
CA ASP A 110 -28.70 10.66 -1.13
C ASP A 110 -28.96 10.71 0.39
N LEU A 111 -27.93 10.41 1.16
CA LEU A 111 -28.00 10.36 2.62
C LEU A 111 -27.78 11.74 3.21
N GLN A 112 -28.65 12.09 4.15
CA GLN A 112 -28.55 13.29 4.97
C GLN A 112 -27.89 12.94 6.32
N ASN A 113 -28.32 13.58 7.40
CA ASN A 113 -27.92 13.15 8.74
C ASN A 113 -28.48 11.76 9.04
N ILE A 114 -27.61 10.87 9.49
CA ILE A 114 -27.98 9.52 9.92
C ILE A 114 -27.44 9.34 11.33
N ASN A 115 -28.29 9.04 12.29
CA ASN A 115 -27.88 8.83 13.68
C ASN A 115 -28.49 7.53 14.21
N THR A 116 -27.64 6.52 14.33
CA THR A 116 -28.06 5.15 14.63
C THR A 116 -27.07 4.46 15.57
N ARG A 117 -27.48 3.34 16.17
CA ARG A 117 -26.53 2.39 16.75
C ARG A 117 -25.92 1.52 15.66
N ASP A 118 -26.76 0.92 14.82
CA ASP A 118 -26.34 0.15 13.66
C ASP A 118 -27.12 0.57 12.42
N PHE A 119 -26.44 0.59 11.28
CA PHE A 119 -27.02 1.02 10.00
C PHE A 119 -26.71 0.03 8.89
N ASN A 120 -27.73 -0.65 8.39
CA ASN A 120 -27.63 -1.53 7.22
C ASN A 120 -28.43 -0.92 6.07
N LEU A 121 -27.73 -0.59 4.99
CA LEU A 121 -28.30 -0.03 3.78
C LEU A 121 -27.93 -0.88 2.58
N THR A 122 -28.94 -1.30 1.82
CA THR A 122 -28.77 -1.91 0.50
C THR A 122 -29.47 -1.04 -0.53
N THR A 123 -28.78 -0.74 -1.63
CA THR A 123 -29.29 0.09 -2.72
C THR A 123 -29.14 -0.60 -4.07
N GLY A 124 -30.02 -0.26 -5.02
CA GLY A 124 -29.89 -0.66 -6.43
C GLY A 124 -29.01 0.29 -7.25
N GLY A 125 -28.58 1.41 -6.68
CA GLY A 125 -27.73 2.43 -7.31
C GLY A 125 -26.73 3.05 -6.33
N ASN A 126 -26.16 4.19 -6.71
CA ASN A 126 -25.14 4.87 -5.92
C ASN A 126 -25.67 5.26 -4.53
N ILE A 127 -24.78 5.24 -3.53
CA ILE A 127 -25.00 5.85 -2.23
C ILE A 127 -24.18 7.13 -2.19
N THR A 128 -24.84 8.27 -2.12
CA THR A 128 -24.18 9.58 -1.96
C THR A 128 -24.51 10.20 -0.62
N GLN A 129 -23.74 11.21 -0.25
CA GLN A 129 -23.96 11.98 0.96
C GLN A 129 -24.09 13.47 0.61
N ALA A 130 -25.10 14.11 1.19
CA ALA A 130 -25.32 15.53 1.04
C ALA A 130 -24.27 16.36 1.82
N THR A 131 -23.85 17.48 1.23
CA THR A 131 -22.83 18.36 1.83
C THR A 131 -23.25 18.91 3.19
N GLY A 132 -22.33 18.91 4.16
CA GLY A 132 -22.54 19.44 5.50
C GLY A 132 -23.35 18.54 6.44
N THR A 133 -23.57 17.28 6.04
CA THR A 133 -24.27 16.28 6.87
C THR A 133 -23.28 15.34 7.54
N VAL A 134 -23.74 14.66 8.59
CA VAL A 134 -22.95 13.66 9.31
C VAL A 134 -23.73 12.36 9.41
N MET A 135 -23.09 11.27 8.99
CA MET A 135 -23.54 9.93 9.32
C MET A 135 -22.82 9.42 10.55
N SER A 136 -23.57 8.95 11.53
CA SER A 136 -23.10 8.43 12.81
C SER A 136 -23.71 7.06 13.06
N SER A 137 -22.84 6.08 13.28
CA SER A 137 -23.21 4.71 13.68
C SER A 137 -22.33 4.29 14.83
N ALA A 138 -22.92 4.23 16.02
CA ALA A 138 -22.20 4.00 17.27
C ALA A 138 -21.63 2.57 17.43
N ARG A 139 -22.07 1.62 16.58
CA ARG A 139 -21.56 0.25 16.57
C ARG A 139 -21.11 -0.18 15.17
N ALA A 140 -22.02 -0.55 14.27
CA ALA A 140 -21.65 -1.03 12.94
C ALA A 140 -22.53 -0.44 11.83
N ALA A 141 -21.89 0.00 10.76
CA ALA A 141 -22.53 0.35 9.51
C ALA A 141 -22.15 -0.65 8.40
N SER A 142 -23.10 -1.03 7.57
CA SER A 142 -22.91 -1.82 6.36
C SER A 142 -23.62 -1.13 5.21
N MET A 143 -22.89 -0.86 4.13
CA MET A 143 -23.45 -0.22 2.94
C MET A 143 -23.15 -1.08 1.72
N ASP A 144 -24.22 -1.47 1.03
CA ASP A 144 -24.17 -2.33 -0.14
C ASP A 144 -24.84 -1.62 -1.32
N ALA A 145 -24.00 -1.08 -2.21
CA ALA A 145 -24.40 -0.51 -3.50
C ALA A 145 -24.19 -1.51 -4.66
N GLY A 146 -23.81 -2.75 -4.36
CA GLY A 146 -23.48 -3.78 -5.36
C GLY A 146 -22.38 -3.33 -6.32
N THR A 147 -22.75 -3.08 -7.58
CA THR A 147 -21.83 -2.61 -8.63
C THR A 147 -21.82 -1.09 -8.80
N ALA A 148 -22.53 -0.35 -7.96
CA ALA A 148 -22.59 1.10 -7.97
C ALA A 148 -21.60 1.69 -6.95
N ASP A 149 -21.45 3.02 -6.93
CA ASP A 149 -20.43 3.69 -6.12
C ASP A 149 -20.98 4.16 -4.76
N ILE A 150 -20.08 4.25 -3.78
CA ILE A 150 -20.35 4.82 -2.44
C ILE A 150 -19.50 6.08 -2.25
N ILE A 151 -20.14 7.21 -1.98
CA ILE A 151 -19.47 8.52 -1.81
C ILE A 151 -19.95 9.15 -0.51
N LEU A 152 -19.14 9.01 0.54
CA LEU A 152 -19.35 9.52 1.90
C LEU A 152 -18.25 10.53 2.24
N GLY A 153 -18.24 11.65 1.54
CA GLY A 153 -17.13 12.61 1.55
C GLY A 153 -17.08 13.56 2.76
N GLU A 154 -18.06 13.52 3.65
CA GLU A 154 -18.14 14.41 4.81
C GLU A 154 -17.52 13.78 6.08
N ASN A 155 -17.43 14.55 7.17
CA ASN A 155 -16.82 14.11 8.43
C ASN A 155 -17.72 13.12 9.22
N ASN A 156 -17.85 11.90 8.73
CA ASN A 156 -18.69 10.86 9.32
C ASN A 156 -18.12 10.30 10.64
N LEU A 157 -18.94 9.58 11.41
CA LEU A 157 -18.62 9.04 12.72
C LEU A 157 -19.04 7.56 12.80
N PHE A 158 -18.43 6.72 11.97
CA PHE A 158 -18.58 5.27 12.02
C PHE A 158 -17.59 4.67 13.01
N THR A 159 -18.06 3.78 13.90
CA THR A 159 -17.19 2.98 14.76
C THR A 159 -16.67 1.75 14.00
N ALA A 160 -17.55 1.08 13.26
CA ALA A 160 -17.19 0.04 12.32
C ALA A 160 -17.95 0.21 11.00
N LEU A 161 -17.32 -0.15 9.88
CA LEU A 161 -17.88 0.00 8.54
C LEU A 161 -17.56 -1.22 7.67
N ALA A 162 -18.54 -1.69 6.89
CA ALA A 162 -18.38 -2.65 5.81
C ALA A 162 -18.94 -2.06 4.50
N LEU A 163 -18.27 -2.33 3.38
CA LEU A 163 -18.61 -1.74 2.08
C LEU A 163 -18.69 -2.83 0.99
N ASN A 164 -19.74 -2.78 0.17
CA ASN A 164 -19.83 -3.49 -1.10
C ASN A 164 -20.21 -2.50 -2.21
N ALA A 165 -19.29 -2.25 -3.13
CA ALA A 165 -19.45 -1.21 -4.16
C ALA A 165 -18.56 -1.48 -5.38
N ASN A 166 -18.68 -0.67 -6.43
CA ASN A 166 -17.65 -0.57 -7.46
C ASN A 166 -16.47 0.28 -6.98
N THR A 167 -16.72 1.55 -6.67
CA THR A 167 -15.75 2.41 -5.96
C THR A 167 -16.33 2.91 -4.64
N ALA A 168 -15.45 3.20 -3.68
CA ALA A 168 -15.85 3.85 -2.44
C ALA A 168 -14.90 5.01 -2.08
N THR A 169 -15.48 6.16 -1.74
CA THR A 169 -14.78 7.30 -1.12
C THR A 169 -15.40 7.56 0.24
N VAL A 170 -14.60 7.51 1.31
CA VAL A 170 -15.09 7.68 2.68
C VAL A 170 -14.17 8.60 3.46
N VAL A 171 -14.77 9.59 4.12
CA VAL A 171 -14.14 10.38 5.17
C VAL A 171 -14.81 10.01 6.49
N ASN A 172 -14.01 9.70 7.49
CA ASN A 172 -14.46 9.38 8.85
C ASN A 172 -13.62 10.18 9.84
N ASN A 173 -14.26 10.80 10.82
CA ASN A 173 -13.66 11.75 11.74
C ASN A 173 -13.49 11.17 13.16
N GLN A 174 -13.17 9.88 13.22
CA GLN A 174 -12.76 9.17 14.44
C GLN A 174 -12.03 7.87 14.06
N ALA A 175 -11.58 7.14 15.08
CA ALA A 175 -11.08 5.78 14.89
C ALA A 175 -12.11 4.88 14.21
N LEU A 176 -11.66 4.01 13.30
CA LEU A 176 -12.53 3.16 12.49
C LEU A 176 -12.03 1.71 12.48
N VAL A 177 -12.96 0.78 12.67
CA VAL A 177 -12.79 -0.61 12.26
C VAL A 177 -13.39 -0.79 10.87
N LEU A 178 -12.54 -1.01 9.87
CA LEU A 178 -13.01 -1.39 8.55
C LEU A 178 -13.12 -2.92 8.47
N ASN A 179 -14.35 -3.40 8.51
CA ASN A 179 -14.71 -4.79 8.30
C ASN A 179 -14.51 -5.18 6.83
N ASP A 180 -14.81 -6.43 6.50
CA ASP A 180 -14.69 -6.96 5.15
C ASP A 180 -15.37 -6.05 4.14
N SER A 181 -14.58 -5.55 3.19
CA SER A 181 -15.02 -4.63 2.15
C SER A 181 -14.60 -5.15 0.78
N THR A 182 -15.56 -5.24 -0.14
CA THR A 182 -15.37 -5.71 -1.51
C THR A 182 -15.70 -4.60 -2.50
N LEU A 183 -14.71 -4.24 -3.31
CA LEU A 183 -14.80 -3.17 -4.28
C LEU A 183 -14.53 -3.72 -5.68
N GLY A 184 -15.41 -3.41 -6.63
CA GLY A 184 -15.24 -3.76 -8.04
C GLY A 184 -14.04 -3.09 -8.71
N ASP A 185 -13.63 -1.91 -8.21
CA ASP A 185 -12.49 -1.14 -8.70
C ASP A 185 -11.58 -0.64 -7.57
N SER A 186 -11.98 0.38 -6.79
CA SER A 186 -11.06 1.11 -5.92
C SER A 186 -11.67 1.59 -4.60
N LEU A 187 -10.81 1.78 -3.58
CA LEU A 187 -11.15 2.42 -2.30
C LEU A 187 -10.26 3.64 -2.05
N ASN A 188 -10.87 4.75 -1.64
CA ASN A 188 -10.21 5.90 -1.02
C ASN A 188 -10.83 6.17 0.36
N LEU A 189 -10.08 5.95 1.43
CA LEU A 189 -10.55 6.10 2.80
C LEU A 189 -9.62 7.03 3.58
N THR A 190 -10.19 8.03 4.24
CA THR A 190 -9.50 8.89 5.19
C THR A 190 -10.15 8.79 6.57
N THR A 191 -9.37 8.43 7.58
CA THR A 191 -9.75 8.48 8.99
C THR A 191 -9.00 9.61 9.69
N GLN A 192 -9.72 10.56 10.26
CA GLN A 192 -9.18 11.64 11.08
C GLN A 192 -9.38 11.30 12.56
N ASN A 193 -8.55 11.86 13.43
CA ASN A 193 -8.72 11.76 14.88
C ASN A 193 -8.78 10.32 15.45
N GLY A 194 -8.05 9.37 14.87
CA GLY A 194 -7.95 8.01 15.43
C GLY A 194 -7.26 7.01 14.52
N ASP A 195 -7.14 5.79 15.02
CA ASP A 195 -6.55 4.66 14.30
C ASP A 195 -7.52 4.07 13.27
N LEU A 196 -6.97 3.48 12.21
CA LEU A 196 -7.71 2.64 11.26
C LEU A 196 -7.30 1.19 11.46
N SER A 197 -8.23 0.36 11.93
CA SER A 197 -8.05 -1.09 12.04
C SER A 197 -8.71 -1.78 10.86
N ILE A 198 -7.94 -2.54 10.07
CA ILE A 198 -8.45 -3.19 8.85
C ILE A 198 -8.57 -4.71 9.04
N ASN A 199 -9.75 -5.24 8.73
CA ASN A 199 -9.96 -6.67 8.60
C ASN A 199 -9.49 -7.13 7.22
N ARG A 200 -10.27 -6.85 6.17
CA ARG A 200 -9.94 -7.20 4.79
C ARG A 200 -10.54 -6.19 3.82
N ILE A 201 -9.73 -5.71 2.88
CA ILE A 201 -10.11 -4.88 1.75
C ILE A 201 -9.73 -5.65 0.49
N GLN A 202 -10.71 -5.91 -0.37
CA GLN A 202 -10.48 -6.47 -1.69
C GLN A 202 -10.98 -5.49 -2.74
N ALA A 203 -10.07 -5.00 -3.58
CA ALA A 203 -10.36 -4.09 -4.69
C ALA A 203 -9.67 -4.61 -5.96
N ALA A 204 -10.22 -4.35 -7.15
CA ALA A 204 -9.56 -4.80 -8.39
C ALA A 204 -8.31 -3.96 -8.73
N ASN A 205 -8.33 -2.67 -8.41
CA ASN A 205 -7.34 -1.70 -8.85
C ASN A 205 -6.58 -1.09 -7.69
N THR A 206 -7.14 -0.10 -6.98
CA THR A 206 -6.38 0.66 -5.97
C THR A 206 -7.02 0.64 -4.60
N VAL A 207 -6.18 0.60 -3.56
CA VAL A 207 -6.58 0.87 -2.17
C VAL A 207 -5.70 2.00 -1.64
N SER A 208 -6.32 3.14 -1.37
CA SER A 208 -5.70 4.29 -0.73
C SER A 208 -6.31 4.49 0.65
N VAL A 209 -5.50 4.40 1.70
CA VAL A 209 -5.93 4.65 3.08
C VAL A 209 -5.02 5.69 3.73
N THR A 210 -5.63 6.65 4.40
CA THR A 210 -4.95 7.69 5.17
C THR A 210 -5.54 7.72 6.57
N THR A 211 -4.70 7.69 7.60
CA THR A 211 -5.12 7.73 8.99
C THR A 211 -4.28 8.70 9.82
N ASP A 212 -4.90 9.52 10.65
CA ASP A 212 -4.20 10.40 11.62
C ASP A 212 -3.53 9.58 12.75
N GLY A 213 -4.05 8.39 13.03
CA GLY A 213 -3.49 7.45 14.00
C GLY A 213 -2.53 6.45 13.37
N ALA A 214 -2.58 5.22 13.87
CA ALA A 214 -1.92 4.06 13.30
C ALA A 214 -2.82 3.34 12.29
N LEU A 215 -2.21 2.65 11.32
CA LEU A 215 -2.88 1.65 10.49
C LEU A 215 -2.62 0.26 11.09
N LEU A 216 -3.68 -0.41 11.54
CA LEU A 216 -3.60 -1.63 12.36
C LEU A 216 -4.20 -2.83 11.65
N ASN A 217 -3.59 -3.99 11.86
CA ASN A 217 -4.10 -5.27 11.36
C ASN A 217 -5.06 -5.91 12.36
N LEU A 218 -6.28 -6.25 11.93
CA LEU A 218 -7.29 -6.91 12.75
C LEU A 218 -7.38 -8.45 12.55
N ASN A 219 -6.83 -8.98 11.47
CA ASN A 219 -7.05 -10.37 11.02
C ASN A 219 -5.82 -11.30 11.16
N GLY A 220 -4.76 -10.84 11.82
CA GLY A 220 -3.57 -11.64 12.10
C GLY A 220 -2.74 -11.91 10.84
N ASN A 221 -2.64 -13.18 10.40
CA ASN A 221 -1.80 -13.54 9.24
C ASN A 221 -2.57 -13.57 7.90
N ALA A 222 -3.87 -13.24 7.90
CA ALA A 222 -4.66 -13.18 6.67
C ALA A 222 -4.36 -11.89 5.90
N ASP A 223 -4.61 -11.90 4.59
CA ASP A 223 -4.45 -10.72 3.74
C ASP A 223 -5.39 -9.60 4.21
N ASN A 224 -4.82 -8.45 4.60
CA ASN A 224 -5.58 -7.25 4.91
C ASN A 224 -5.97 -6.49 3.65
N ILE A 225 -5.08 -6.42 2.65
CA ILE A 225 -5.30 -5.67 1.42
C ILE A 225 -4.98 -6.53 0.20
N ILE A 226 -5.94 -6.66 -0.71
CA ILE A 226 -5.76 -7.30 -2.01
C ILE A 226 -6.20 -6.32 -3.08
N ALA A 227 -5.25 -5.87 -3.89
CA ALA A 227 -5.45 -4.88 -4.95
C ALA A 227 -4.32 -4.96 -5.98
N ASN A 228 -4.41 -4.22 -7.08
CA ASN A 228 -3.28 -4.04 -7.98
C ASN A 228 -2.18 -3.19 -7.31
N SER A 229 -2.57 -2.09 -6.66
CA SER A 229 -1.68 -1.23 -5.88
C SER A 229 -2.29 -0.76 -4.57
N ALA A 230 -1.43 -0.39 -3.61
CA ALA A 230 -1.85 0.20 -2.34
C ALA A 230 -1.02 1.45 -1.98
N THR A 231 -1.71 2.46 -1.45
CA THR A 231 -1.12 3.65 -0.82
C THR A 231 -1.55 3.70 0.63
N LEU A 232 -0.60 3.58 1.55
CA LEU A 232 -0.85 3.53 2.98
C LEU A 232 -0.23 4.76 3.64
N GLN A 233 -1.02 5.57 4.33
CA GLN A 233 -0.52 6.73 5.06
C GLN A 233 -1.03 6.69 6.50
N ALA A 234 -0.11 6.82 7.45
CA ALA A 234 -0.41 6.88 8.87
C ALA A 234 0.46 7.94 9.55
N ALA A 235 0.04 8.44 10.70
CA ALA A 235 0.91 9.29 11.51
C ALA A 235 1.67 8.50 12.58
N SER A 236 1.09 7.41 13.09
CA SER A 236 1.61 6.68 14.25
C SER A 236 1.87 5.19 13.96
N GLY A 237 2.44 4.91 12.79
CA GLY A 237 2.89 3.59 12.36
C GLY A 237 1.92 2.87 11.43
N ILE A 238 2.47 1.99 10.61
CA ILE A 238 1.74 1.09 9.71
C ILE A 238 2.08 -0.33 10.11
N GLY A 239 1.09 -1.11 10.55
CA GLY A 239 1.31 -2.47 11.03
C GLY A 239 2.03 -2.53 12.38
N ASN A 240 1.80 -1.54 13.25
CA ASN A 240 2.37 -1.53 14.60
C ASN A 240 1.77 -2.67 15.44
N GLY A 241 2.62 -3.49 16.08
CA GLY A 241 2.22 -4.67 16.85
C GLY A 241 1.83 -5.91 16.03
N SER A 242 1.28 -5.72 14.82
CA SER A 242 1.02 -6.78 13.85
C SER A 242 1.12 -6.24 12.43
N GLN A 243 1.98 -6.86 11.62
CA GLN A 243 2.26 -6.46 10.24
C GLN A 243 1.01 -6.38 9.37
N ILE A 244 0.93 -5.38 8.46
CA ILE A 244 -0.11 -5.36 7.44
C ILE A 244 0.24 -6.38 6.36
N ASN A 245 -0.64 -7.33 6.09
CA ASN A 245 -0.47 -8.31 5.02
C ASN A 245 -1.13 -7.79 3.74
N VAL A 246 -0.35 -7.69 2.67
CA VAL A 246 -0.79 -7.19 1.37
C VAL A 246 -0.59 -8.23 0.28
N ARG A 247 -1.40 -8.13 -0.76
CA ARG A 247 -1.23 -8.84 -2.02
C ARG A 247 -1.38 -7.84 -3.15
N VAL A 248 -0.30 -7.10 -3.41
CA VAL A 248 -0.25 -6.00 -4.38
C VAL A 248 0.99 -6.11 -5.27
N THR A 249 0.97 -5.42 -6.41
CA THR A 249 2.13 -5.34 -7.32
C THR A 249 2.92 -4.04 -7.13
N SER A 250 2.29 -3.01 -6.56
CA SER A 250 2.91 -1.72 -6.25
C SER A 250 2.44 -1.23 -4.87
N LEU A 251 3.36 -0.65 -4.11
CA LEU A 251 3.13 -0.17 -2.75
C LEU A 251 3.79 1.20 -2.52
N GLN A 252 3.02 2.11 -1.96
CA GLN A 252 3.48 3.33 -1.32
C GLN A 252 3.11 3.28 0.16
N ALA A 253 4.03 3.68 1.03
CA ALA A 253 3.80 3.74 2.47
C ALA A 253 4.46 4.99 3.06
N LEU A 254 3.69 5.78 3.80
CA LEU A 254 4.16 6.99 4.47
C LEU A 254 3.78 6.94 5.95
N ASN A 255 4.78 7.08 6.81
CA ASN A 255 4.59 7.28 8.24
C ASN A 255 5.28 8.58 8.68
N THR A 256 4.57 9.45 9.40
CA THR A 256 5.03 10.84 9.61
C THR A 256 5.49 11.21 11.01
N ASN A 257 4.88 10.70 12.09
CA ASN A 257 5.15 11.18 13.46
C ASN A 257 5.91 10.16 14.33
N SER A 258 5.38 8.95 14.45
CA SER A 258 5.91 7.92 15.37
C SER A 258 5.71 6.51 14.83
N GLY A 259 6.47 5.55 15.34
CA GLY A 259 6.32 4.13 15.04
C GLY A 259 6.98 3.65 13.73
N ASP A 260 6.81 2.36 13.49
CA ASP A 260 7.40 1.64 12.37
C ASP A 260 6.40 1.44 11.22
N ILE A 261 6.94 1.16 10.03
CA ILE A 261 6.19 0.58 8.91
C ILE A 261 6.55 -0.91 8.85
N THR A 262 5.57 -1.78 9.07
CA THR A 262 5.74 -3.25 9.10
C THR A 262 4.72 -3.92 8.17
N ILE A 263 5.21 -4.49 7.07
CA ILE A 263 4.38 -5.01 5.98
C ILE A 263 4.89 -6.37 5.48
N THR A 264 3.98 -7.30 5.21
CA THR A 264 4.25 -8.54 4.49
C THR A 264 3.53 -8.53 3.15
N ASN A 265 4.23 -8.79 2.05
CA ASN A 265 3.62 -9.07 0.76
C ASN A 265 3.54 -10.59 0.50
N ALA A 266 2.31 -11.12 0.46
CA ALA A 266 2.01 -12.50 0.09
C ALA A 266 1.72 -12.65 -1.42
N GLY A 267 1.78 -11.55 -2.18
CA GLY A 267 1.59 -11.51 -3.63
C GLY A 267 2.79 -12.02 -4.42
N GLY A 268 2.82 -11.66 -5.71
CA GLY A 268 3.96 -11.91 -6.60
C GLY A 268 5.10 -10.93 -6.35
N ASN A 269 5.86 -10.62 -7.41
CA ASN A 269 6.81 -9.53 -7.39
C ASN A 269 6.12 -8.21 -7.02
N ILE A 270 6.83 -7.35 -6.31
CA ILE A 270 6.30 -6.08 -5.81
C ILE A 270 7.28 -4.95 -6.07
N THR A 271 6.74 -3.82 -6.50
CA THR A 271 7.46 -2.54 -6.54
C THR A 271 7.14 -1.72 -5.29
N LEU A 272 8.17 -1.34 -4.55
CA LEU A 272 8.12 -0.34 -3.50
C LEU A 272 8.34 1.03 -4.16
N ASP A 273 7.24 1.68 -4.52
CA ASP A 273 7.26 2.92 -5.32
C ASP A 273 7.80 4.10 -4.51
N ASN A 274 7.33 4.24 -3.27
CA ASN A 274 7.79 5.27 -2.35
C ASN A 274 7.49 4.86 -0.91
N ILE A 275 8.53 4.53 -0.16
CA ILE A 275 8.42 4.18 1.27
C ILE A 275 9.11 5.26 2.07
N VAL A 276 8.37 5.93 2.94
CA VAL A 276 8.88 7.04 3.74
C VAL A 276 8.49 6.83 5.20
N ASN A 277 9.46 6.79 6.09
CA ASN A 277 9.21 6.84 7.53
C ASN A 277 10.00 8.00 8.16
N THR A 278 9.31 9.10 8.46
CA THR A 278 9.89 10.28 9.13
C THR A 278 9.66 10.29 10.64
N ALA A 279 9.22 9.16 11.21
CA ALA A 279 9.04 9.05 12.65
C ALA A 279 10.37 9.27 13.38
N THR A 280 10.30 10.01 14.48
CA THR A 280 11.48 10.45 15.26
C THR A 280 11.84 9.53 16.42
N ASP A 281 11.05 8.47 16.62
CA ASP A 281 11.23 7.50 17.70
C ASP A 281 11.97 6.25 17.20
N THR A 282 11.24 5.27 16.66
CA THR A 282 11.76 4.01 16.10
C THR A 282 12.02 4.17 14.62
N GLY A 283 11.00 4.56 13.84
CA GLY A 283 11.16 4.97 12.45
C GLY A 283 11.67 3.88 11.52
N ASN A 284 11.50 2.60 11.86
CA ASN A 284 11.98 1.49 11.04
C ASN A 284 11.02 1.18 9.88
N PHE A 285 11.57 0.48 8.89
CA PHE A 285 10.80 -0.18 7.84
C PHE A 285 11.12 -1.67 7.84
N ASN A 286 10.11 -2.48 8.15
CA ASN A 286 10.18 -3.93 8.22
C ASN A 286 9.34 -4.53 7.08
N PHE A 287 9.98 -5.25 6.17
CA PHE A 287 9.31 -5.78 4.98
C PHE A 287 9.63 -7.25 4.72
N ILE A 288 8.60 -8.02 4.41
CA ILE A 288 8.73 -9.46 4.09
C ILE A 288 8.07 -9.74 2.74
N SER A 289 8.76 -10.48 1.88
CA SER A 289 8.22 -11.01 0.62
C SER A 289 8.73 -12.43 0.37
N SER A 290 8.04 -13.18 -0.50
CA SER A 290 8.56 -14.45 -1.02
C SER A 290 9.19 -14.32 -2.41
N ASN A 291 9.03 -13.16 -3.06
CA ASN A 291 9.33 -12.89 -4.46
C ASN A 291 10.25 -11.67 -4.61
N ASP A 292 10.54 -11.29 -5.85
CA ASP A 292 11.40 -10.13 -6.12
C ASP A 292 10.78 -8.86 -5.55
N VAL A 293 11.64 -8.01 -4.98
CA VAL A 293 11.29 -6.70 -4.47
C VAL A 293 12.03 -5.68 -5.31
N ILE A 294 11.26 -4.94 -6.11
CA ILE A 294 11.75 -3.83 -6.91
C ILE A 294 11.63 -2.56 -6.07
N ILE A 295 12.70 -1.80 -5.94
CA ILE A 295 12.81 -0.65 -5.06
C ILE A 295 12.98 0.57 -5.95
N ASN A 296 12.02 1.48 -5.89
CA ASN A 296 12.17 2.80 -6.50
C ASN A 296 12.77 3.77 -5.47
N GLN A 297 12.18 3.87 -4.29
CA GLN A 297 12.69 4.73 -3.23
C GLN A 297 12.23 4.28 -1.83
N ILE A 298 13.19 4.23 -0.90
CA ILE A 298 12.97 4.06 0.53
C ILE A 298 13.74 5.17 1.27
N VAL A 299 13.05 5.96 2.10
CA VAL A 299 13.63 7.09 2.85
C VAL A 299 13.20 7.02 4.32
N LEU A 300 14.18 6.85 5.19
CA LEU A 300 14.02 6.88 6.65
C LEU A 300 14.84 8.05 7.22
N ASP A 301 14.50 8.49 8.43
CA ASP A 301 15.30 9.48 9.15
C ASP A 301 16.69 8.93 9.52
N LYS A 302 17.75 9.58 8.99
CA LYS A 302 19.15 9.22 9.19
C LYS A 302 19.75 9.75 10.51
N THR A 303 19.01 10.56 11.25
CA THR A 303 19.47 11.20 12.50
C THR A 303 19.21 10.33 13.73
N LEU A 304 18.49 9.23 13.54
CA LEU A 304 18.13 8.27 14.57
C LEU A 304 19.34 7.47 15.08
N ASP A 305 19.26 7.04 16.34
CA ASP A 305 20.37 6.39 17.07
C ASP A 305 20.88 5.12 16.36
N GLN A 306 22.20 4.98 16.29
CA GLN A 306 22.88 3.88 15.61
C GLN A 306 22.98 2.60 16.45
N ALA A 307 21.90 2.24 17.17
CA ALA A 307 21.86 0.97 17.88
C ALA A 307 21.66 -0.20 16.88
N PHE A 308 22.40 -1.30 17.04
CA PHE A 308 22.37 -2.43 16.11
C PHE A 308 21.30 -3.47 16.48
N PHE A 309 20.49 -3.88 15.50
CA PHE A 309 19.67 -5.10 15.36
C PHE A 309 18.82 -5.68 16.50
N ASN A 310 18.57 -4.97 17.60
CA ASN A 310 17.43 -5.31 18.47
C ASN A 310 16.66 -4.08 18.97
N ASN A 311 17.27 -2.90 18.96
CA ASN A 311 16.69 -1.60 19.36
C ASN A 311 17.10 -0.47 18.38
N GLY A 312 17.55 -0.83 17.17
CA GLY A 312 17.98 0.15 16.17
C GLY A 312 16.82 0.97 15.66
N THR A 313 17.05 2.26 15.47
CA THR A 313 16.07 3.21 14.96
C THR A 313 16.51 3.66 13.56
N GLY A 314 15.56 4.01 12.69
CA GLY A 314 15.83 4.34 11.29
C GLY A 314 16.42 3.17 10.47
N THR A 315 16.03 1.93 10.78
CA THR A 315 16.54 0.73 10.11
C THR A 315 15.60 0.23 9.02
N VAL A 316 16.17 -0.05 7.83
CA VAL A 316 15.50 -0.83 6.78
C VAL A 316 15.80 -2.30 6.99
N ASN A 317 14.80 -3.09 7.37
CA ASN A 317 14.87 -4.55 7.51
C ASN A 317 14.01 -5.19 6.43
N MET A 318 14.63 -5.88 5.46
CA MET A 318 13.88 -6.56 4.41
C MET A 318 14.30 -8.02 4.28
N PHE A 319 13.31 -8.89 4.15
CA PHE A 319 13.49 -10.31 3.89
C PHE A 319 12.76 -10.73 2.61
N SER A 320 13.47 -11.41 1.71
CA SER A 320 12.88 -12.14 0.60
C SER A 320 13.28 -13.61 0.62
N ALA A 321 12.30 -14.52 0.68
CA ALA A 321 12.57 -15.96 0.77
C ALA A 321 13.24 -16.53 -0.49
N ASN A 322 12.80 -16.07 -1.67
CA ASN A 322 13.30 -16.58 -2.96
C ASN A 322 13.65 -15.48 -3.97
N GLY A 323 13.34 -14.21 -3.68
CA GLY A 323 13.50 -13.11 -4.63
C GLY A 323 14.74 -12.26 -4.40
N SER A 324 15.01 -11.42 -5.39
CA SER A 324 16.08 -10.42 -5.42
C SER A 324 15.57 -9.06 -4.94
N PHE A 325 16.50 -8.19 -4.53
CA PHE A 325 16.26 -6.77 -4.30
C PHE A 325 16.83 -5.99 -5.48
N LEU A 326 15.99 -5.37 -6.28
CA LEU A 326 16.34 -4.74 -7.55
C LEU A 326 15.95 -3.27 -7.52
N GLY A 327 16.73 -2.37 -8.11
CA GLY A 327 16.33 -0.96 -8.21
C GLY A 327 15.58 -0.66 -9.53
N VAL A 328 14.88 0.48 -9.58
CA VAL A 328 14.16 0.99 -10.79
C VAL A 328 15.00 2.01 -11.56
N GLY A 329 15.00 1.95 -12.91
CA GLY A 329 15.71 2.92 -13.76
C GLY A 329 17.24 2.75 -13.76
N ASP A 330 17.95 3.86 -13.96
CA ASP A 330 19.41 3.92 -13.92
C ASP A 330 19.90 4.14 -12.47
N ALA A 331 21.08 3.62 -12.14
CA ALA A 331 21.72 3.90 -10.86
C ALA A 331 22.21 5.36 -10.80
N ASP A 332 21.67 6.16 -9.88
CA ASP A 332 22.06 7.55 -9.66
C ASP A 332 22.45 7.81 -8.20
N ILE A 333 23.70 8.17 -7.96
CA ILE A 333 24.23 8.43 -6.61
C ILE A 333 23.56 9.64 -5.92
N ASN A 334 22.95 10.55 -6.68
CA ASN A 334 22.23 11.71 -6.14
C ASN A 334 20.77 11.38 -5.79
N ASN A 335 20.27 10.23 -6.26
CA ASN A 335 18.93 9.73 -5.98
C ASN A 335 19.04 8.27 -5.52
N PRO A 336 19.51 8.03 -4.27
CA PRO A 336 19.68 6.68 -3.73
C PRO A 336 18.37 5.90 -3.71
N ASP A 337 18.45 4.59 -3.97
CA ASP A 337 17.31 3.67 -3.87
C ASP A 337 16.85 3.53 -2.40
N ILE A 338 17.82 3.54 -1.48
CA ILE A 338 17.59 3.41 -0.04
C ILE A 338 18.41 4.46 0.70
N THR A 339 17.72 5.26 1.52
CA THR A 339 18.29 6.25 2.42
C THR A 339 17.84 5.92 3.85
N ALA A 340 18.78 5.59 4.75
CA ALA A 340 18.45 5.16 6.12
C ALA A 340 19.64 5.29 7.08
N THR A 341 19.39 5.11 8.38
CA THR A 341 20.46 4.96 9.38
C THR A 341 21.14 3.61 9.25
N ASN A 342 20.36 2.53 9.25
CA ASN A 342 20.88 1.17 9.15
C ASN A 342 20.16 0.39 8.05
N LEU A 343 20.84 -0.61 7.49
CA LEU A 343 20.30 -1.49 6.45
C LEU A 343 20.55 -2.95 6.77
N ARG A 344 19.50 -3.76 6.65
CA ARG A 344 19.54 -5.21 6.71
C ARG A 344 18.71 -5.80 5.59
N LEU A 345 19.38 -6.52 4.70
CA LEU A 345 18.74 -7.24 3.61
C LEU A 345 19.07 -8.73 3.74
N ILE A 346 18.03 -9.56 3.70
CA ILE A 346 18.16 -11.03 3.70
C ILE A 346 17.42 -11.59 2.49
N GLY A 347 18.15 -12.31 1.63
CA GLY A 347 17.69 -12.75 0.32
C GLY A 347 18.55 -13.91 -0.16
N VAL A 348 18.64 -14.97 0.65
CA VAL A 348 19.61 -16.07 0.50
C VAL A 348 19.58 -16.79 -0.86
N LYS A 349 18.53 -16.60 -1.67
CA LYS A 349 18.41 -17.12 -3.03
C LYS A 349 18.45 -16.06 -4.13
N GLY A 350 18.28 -14.79 -3.78
CA GLY A 350 18.23 -13.68 -4.72
C GLY A 350 19.52 -12.84 -4.75
N THR A 351 19.50 -11.80 -5.56
CA THR A 351 20.62 -10.85 -5.68
C THR A 351 20.28 -9.50 -5.07
N LEU A 352 21.31 -8.76 -4.67
CA LEU A 352 21.21 -7.31 -4.46
C LEU A 352 21.67 -6.61 -5.74
N GLY A 353 20.73 -5.98 -6.45
CA GLY A 353 20.94 -5.38 -7.76
C GLY A 353 21.14 -6.40 -8.87
N THR A 354 21.58 -5.91 -10.02
CA THR A 354 22.01 -6.67 -11.20
C THR A 354 23.41 -6.20 -11.62
N ILE A 355 24.07 -6.94 -12.52
CA ILE A 355 25.38 -6.51 -13.07
C ILE A 355 25.26 -5.18 -13.83
N GLN A 356 24.14 -4.96 -14.54
CA GLN A 356 23.91 -3.72 -15.27
C GLN A 356 23.41 -2.57 -14.39
N ARG A 357 22.79 -2.89 -13.25
CA ARG A 357 22.24 -1.92 -12.31
C ARG A 357 22.57 -2.33 -10.88
N PRO A 358 23.66 -1.82 -10.30
CA PRO A 358 23.90 -1.94 -8.88
C PRO A 358 22.85 -1.14 -8.10
N MET A 359 22.57 -1.56 -6.86
CA MET A 359 21.77 -0.76 -5.93
C MET A 359 22.56 0.46 -5.47
N VAL A 360 21.89 1.60 -5.30
CA VAL A 360 22.47 2.82 -4.72
C VAL A 360 21.96 3.01 -3.30
N LEU A 361 22.88 3.08 -2.34
CA LEU A 361 22.58 3.06 -0.91
C LEU A 361 23.18 4.30 -0.23
N ASP A 362 22.36 5.08 0.48
CA ASP A 362 22.80 6.16 1.36
C ASP A 362 22.55 5.80 2.83
N ILE A 363 23.52 5.10 3.41
CA ILE A 363 23.44 4.55 4.76
C ILE A 363 24.49 5.22 5.66
N SER A 364 24.08 5.78 6.79
CA SER A 364 24.99 6.49 7.72
C SER A 364 25.59 5.61 8.81
N GLY A 365 24.96 4.47 9.09
CA GLY A 365 25.36 3.50 10.11
C GLY A 365 25.74 2.16 9.50
N LYS A 366 25.12 1.08 9.98
CA LYS A 366 25.55 -0.29 9.67
C LYS A 366 24.78 -0.92 8.53
N VAL A 367 25.46 -1.81 7.81
CA VAL A 367 24.91 -2.56 6.68
C VAL A 367 25.13 -4.06 6.90
N GLU A 368 24.07 -4.86 6.87
CA GLU A 368 24.11 -6.32 6.84
C GLU A 368 23.46 -6.86 5.57
N LEU A 369 24.20 -7.64 4.80
CA LEU A 369 23.73 -8.27 3.57
C LEU A 369 23.89 -9.79 3.67
N LEU A 370 22.79 -10.53 3.50
CA LEU A 370 22.80 -11.99 3.46
C LEU A 370 22.10 -12.51 2.19
N MET A 371 22.79 -12.46 1.06
CA MET A 371 22.24 -12.77 -0.27
C MET A 371 22.84 -14.05 -0.89
N ARG A 372 22.23 -14.53 -1.99
CA ARG A 372 22.96 -15.41 -2.90
C ARG A 372 24.10 -14.64 -3.56
N ALA A 373 23.85 -13.42 -4.04
CA ALA A 373 24.90 -12.56 -4.57
C ALA A 373 24.68 -11.09 -4.27
N SER A 374 25.72 -10.40 -3.84
CA SER A 374 25.78 -8.95 -3.70
C SER A 374 26.52 -8.39 -4.92
N LEU A 375 25.79 -7.71 -5.82
CA LEU A 375 26.30 -7.27 -7.12
C LEU A 375 26.73 -5.79 -7.08
N ASN A 376 27.85 -5.54 -6.41
CA ASN A 376 28.54 -4.26 -6.32
C ASN A 376 27.64 -3.06 -5.91
N PRO A 377 26.98 -3.09 -4.74
CA PRO A 377 26.20 -1.94 -4.29
C PRO A 377 27.06 -0.67 -4.23
N THR A 378 26.51 0.44 -4.71
CA THR A 378 27.15 1.76 -4.68
C THR A 378 26.71 2.50 -3.42
N TYR A 379 27.66 3.01 -2.63
CA TYR A 379 27.35 3.80 -1.44
C TYR A 379 27.50 5.30 -1.71
N ALA A 380 26.46 6.07 -1.41
CA ALA A 380 26.48 7.52 -1.49
C ALA A 380 27.35 8.12 -0.36
N PRO A 381 28.14 9.18 -0.62
CA PRO A 381 28.92 9.84 0.43
C PRO A 381 28.05 10.59 1.47
N PRO A 382 28.38 10.55 2.77
CA PRO A 382 29.46 9.76 3.37
C PRO A 382 29.08 8.27 3.45
N ALA A 383 29.90 7.42 2.84
CA ALA A 383 29.67 5.98 2.86
C ALA A 383 29.92 5.42 4.27
N PRO A 384 29.27 4.29 4.64
CA PRO A 384 29.60 3.56 5.85
C PRO A 384 31.09 3.24 5.95
N LEU A 385 31.64 3.20 7.16
CA LEU A 385 33.00 2.73 7.35
C LEU A 385 33.10 1.26 6.93
N PRO A 386 34.24 0.79 6.38
CA PRO A 386 34.37 -0.61 5.96
C PRO A 386 34.06 -1.64 7.06
N GLY A 387 34.29 -1.31 8.34
CA GLY A 387 33.98 -2.18 9.48
C GLY A 387 32.50 -2.22 9.86
N ASP A 388 31.68 -1.30 9.34
CA ASP A 388 30.23 -1.24 9.55
C ASP A 388 29.46 -1.96 8.45
N ILE A 389 30.15 -2.51 7.44
CA ILE A 389 29.59 -3.32 6.36
C ILE A 389 29.89 -4.80 6.62
N GLN A 390 28.85 -5.55 6.96
CA GLN A 390 28.86 -7.01 7.05
C GLN A 390 28.11 -7.58 5.84
N ASP A 391 28.84 -7.94 4.79
CA ASP A 391 28.29 -8.71 3.68
C ASP A 391 28.65 -10.18 3.88
N ASP A 392 27.67 -11.04 4.15
CA ASP A 392 27.80 -12.50 4.30
C ASP A 392 27.21 -13.25 3.09
N SER A 393 27.05 -12.58 1.95
CA SER A 393 26.54 -13.19 0.73
C SER A 393 27.47 -14.26 0.17
N ILE A 394 26.88 -15.28 -0.49
CA ILE A 394 27.63 -16.41 -1.08
C ILE A 394 28.61 -15.91 -2.15
N PHE A 395 28.16 -15.02 -3.04
CA PHE A 395 28.99 -14.38 -4.05
C PHE A 395 29.05 -12.87 -3.82
N ARG A 396 30.25 -12.34 -3.65
CA ARG A 396 30.50 -10.90 -3.51
C ARG A 396 31.19 -10.43 -4.77
N PHE A 397 30.46 -9.72 -5.64
CA PHE A 397 31.03 -9.11 -6.83
C PHE A 397 31.36 -7.67 -6.49
N ILE A 398 32.61 -7.42 -6.11
CA ILE A 398 33.19 -6.07 -6.10
C ILE A 398 33.92 -5.90 -7.43
N SER A 399 33.53 -4.90 -8.21
CA SER A 399 33.91 -4.74 -9.63
C SER A 399 35.42 -4.67 -9.91
N ILE A 400 36.26 -4.65 -8.87
CA ILE A 400 37.73 -4.58 -8.95
C ILE A 400 38.45 -5.89 -8.56
N ASP A 401 37.88 -6.80 -7.76
CA ASP A 401 38.59 -8.02 -7.34
C ASP A 401 38.27 -9.28 -8.16
N THR A 402 37.19 -9.31 -8.94
CA THR A 402 36.79 -10.54 -9.64
C THR A 402 37.46 -10.76 -10.98
N LEU A 403 38.17 -9.78 -11.54
CA LEU A 403 39.00 -9.99 -12.74
C LEU A 403 40.43 -10.45 -12.39
N SER A 404 40.90 -10.20 -11.17
CA SER A 404 42.22 -10.65 -10.69
C SER A 404 42.20 -12.11 -10.21
N ALA A 405 41.06 -12.59 -9.68
CA ALA A 405 40.95 -13.95 -9.14
C ALA A 405 40.70 -15.06 -10.20
N VAL A 406 40.08 -14.75 -11.34
CA VAL A 406 39.66 -15.77 -12.33
C VAL A 406 40.73 -16.07 -13.39
N ASN A 407 41.79 -15.25 -13.50
CA ASN A 407 42.85 -15.48 -14.48
C ASN A 407 44.22 -15.85 -13.89
N GLY A 408 44.43 -15.88 -12.57
CA GLY A 408 45.76 -16.18 -12.01
C GLY A 408 46.89 -15.25 -12.52
N VAL A 409 46.52 -14.17 -13.21
CA VAL A 409 47.43 -13.14 -13.69
C VAL A 409 47.30 -12.01 -12.70
N GLN A 410 48.31 -11.91 -11.83
CA GLN A 410 48.65 -10.64 -11.21
C GLN A 410 48.91 -9.69 -12.38
N LEU A 411 48.02 -8.71 -12.60
CA LEU A 411 48.32 -7.60 -13.49
C LEU A 411 49.47 -6.83 -12.82
N THR A 412 50.70 -7.23 -13.12
CA THR A 412 51.82 -6.29 -13.07
C THR A 412 51.41 -5.14 -13.95
N GLU A 413 51.39 -3.92 -13.40
CA GLU A 413 51.14 -2.71 -14.17
C GLU A 413 52.00 -2.77 -15.45
N VAL A 414 51.35 -3.00 -16.58
CA VAL A 414 52.00 -2.82 -17.87
C VAL A 414 52.01 -1.31 -18.03
N GLU A 415 53.19 -0.71 -17.94
CA GLU A 415 53.43 0.69 -18.22
C GLU A 415 52.61 1.12 -19.45
N ASN A 416 52.02 2.32 -19.39
CA ASN A 416 51.38 2.89 -20.56
C ASN A 416 52.36 2.83 -21.73
N ILE A 417 51.88 2.50 -22.94
CA ILE A 417 52.73 2.40 -24.14
C ILE A 417 53.48 3.71 -24.48
N ARG A 418 53.16 4.80 -23.78
CA ARG A 418 53.82 6.12 -23.87
C ARG A 418 55.04 6.25 -22.94
N ASP A 419 55.16 5.39 -21.92
CA ASP A 419 56.24 5.36 -20.93
C ASP A 419 57.30 4.31 -21.26
N ILE A 420 57.01 3.39 -22.21
CA ILE A 420 58.03 2.52 -22.79
C ILE A 420 59.03 3.39 -23.56
N ASN A 421 60.27 3.43 -23.09
CA ASN A 421 61.37 4.09 -23.79
C ASN A 421 61.47 3.54 -25.23
N PRO A 422 61.32 4.37 -26.28
CA PRO A 422 61.40 3.91 -27.67
C PRO A 422 62.74 3.25 -28.03
N ALA A 423 63.77 3.41 -27.19
CA ALA A 423 65.10 2.85 -27.41
C ALA A 423 65.17 1.31 -27.39
N ILE A 424 64.11 0.60 -26.96
CA ILE A 424 64.09 -0.88 -27.02
C ILE A 424 63.74 -1.40 -28.41
N PHE A 425 63.20 -0.56 -29.30
CA PHE A 425 63.07 -0.84 -30.72
C PHE A 425 64.24 -0.20 -31.46
N THR A 426 65.45 -0.71 -31.23
CA THR A 426 66.55 -0.44 -32.16
C THR A 426 66.18 -0.95 -33.53
N ASP A 427 66.43 -0.13 -34.56
CA ASP A 427 66.26 -0.46 -35.98
C ASP A 427 66.69 -1.90 -36.26
N ILE A 428 65.75 -2.70 -36.79
CA ILE A 428 66.10 -3.95 -37.45
C ILE A 428 66.86 -3.55 -38.72
N HIS A 429 68.18 -3.45 -38.62
CA HIS A 429 69.03 -3.42 -39.79
C HIS A 429 68.83 -4.75 -40.53
N HIS A 430 68.07 -4.71 -41.62
CA HIS A 430 68.18 -5.73 -42.65
C HIS A 430 69.63 -5.75 -43.14
N PHE A 431 70.40 -6.72 -42.66
CA PHE A 431 71.65 -7.08 -43.28
C PHE A 431 71.33 -7.67 -44.66
N LEU A 432 71.43 -6.85 -45.70
CA LEU A 432 71.71 -7.36 -47.04
C LEU A 432 73.08 -8.02 -46.98
N VAL A 433 73.07 -9.35 -46.90
CA VAL A 433 74.27 -10.17 -47.03
C VAL A 433 74.64 -10.14 -48.52
N ASP A 434 75.57 -9.28 -48.89
CA ASP A 434 76.23 -9.37 -50.19
C ASP A 434 77.16 -10.61 -50.20
N ALA A 435 77.23 -11.30 -51.33
CA ALA A 435 77.71 -12.68 -51.45
C ALA A 435 79.25 -12.82 -51.41
N ASN A 436 79.92 -12.11 -50.51
CA ASN A 436 81.35 -12.25 -50.29
C ASN A 436 81.61 -13.01 -48.97
N PRO A 437 82.18 -14.22 -49.01
CA PRO A 437 82.44 -15.00 -47.82
C PRO A 437 83.46 -14.28 -46.92
N VAL A 438 83.02 -13.92 -45.72
CA VAL A 438 83.86 -13.37 -44.66
C VAL A 438 84.71 -14.51 -44.10
N MET A 439 86.03 -14.46 -44.33
CA MET A 439 86.97 -15.40 -43.68
C MET A 439 86.95 -15.19 -42.16
N LEU A 440 86.79 -16.29 -41.41
CA LEU A 440 86.85 -16.25 -39.95
C LEU A 440 88.25 -15.84 -39.44
N PRO A 441 88.31 -15.18 -38.26
CA PRO A 441 89.53 -14.91 -37.53
C PRO A 441 90.42 -16.15 -37.38
N LYS A 442 91.74 -15.95 -37.41
CA LYS A 442 92.75 -17.01 -37.53
C LYS A 442 92.73 -18.01 -36.36
N ASP A 443 92.26 -17.58 -35.20
CA ASP A 443 92.05 -18.35 -33.97
C ASP A 443 90.77 -19.21 -33.98
N GLN A 444 89.88 -19.01 -34.96
CA GLN A 444 88.69 -19.83 -35.21
C GLN A 444 88.79 -20.67 -36.48
N ARG A 445 89.98 -20.71 -37.11
CA ARG A 445 90.28 -21.67 -38.17
C ARG A 445 90.85 -22.92 -37.52
N PHE A 446 90.20 -24.06 -37.75
CA PHE A 446 90.81 -25.35 -37.50
C PHE A 446 91.95 -25.51 -38.50
N ASP A 447 93.18 -25.21 -38.09
CA ASP A 447 94.39 -25.72 -38.76
C ASP A 447 94.40 -27.23 -38.48
N ASP A 448 93.87 -28.02 -39.41
CA ASP A 448 94.10 -29.44 -39.43
C ASP A 448 95.58 -29.64 -39.76
N GLY A 449 96.37 -29.97 -38.73
CA GLY A 449 97.82 -30.14 -38.80
C GLY A 449 98.26 -31.28 -39.72
N TYR A 450 98.00 -31.16 -41.01
CA TYR A 450 98.55 -31.97 -42.07
C TYR A 450 99.83 -31.31 -42.59
N THR A 451 100.93 -31.67 -41.95
CA THR A 451 102.26 -31.54 -42.52
C THR A 451 102.41 -32.53 -43.66
N LEU A 452 102.88 -32.05 -44.81
CA LEU A 452 103.36 -32.85 -45.94
C LEU A 452 104.46 -33.79 -45.45
N GLU A 453 104.22 -35.10 -45.50
CA GLU A 453 105.32 -36.06 -45.64
C GLU A 453 105.50 -36.37 -47.12
N GLU A 454 106.78 -36.31 -47.49
CA GLU A 454 107.39 -36.78 -48.71
C GLU A 454 107.06 -38.27 -48.94
N ASP A 455 106.72 -38.65 -50.18
CA ASP A 455 107.51 -39.63 -50.96
C ASP A 455 106.76 -40.05 -52.25
N ASP A 456 107.55 -40.04 -53.33
CA ASP A 456 107.36 -40.54 -54.71
C ASP A 456 106.42 -39.82 -55.71
#